data_AF-Q6BWR0-F1
#
_entry.id   AF-Q6BWR0-F1
#
_cell.length_a   1.000
_cell.length_b   1.000
_cell.length_c   1.000
_cell.angle_alpha   90.00
_cell.angle_beta   90.00
_cell.angle_gamma   90.00
#
_symmetry.space_group_name_H-M   'P 1'
#
loop_
_entity.id
_entity.type
_entity.pdbx_description
1 polymer ?
#
loop_
_entity_poly.entity_id
_entity_poly.type
_entity_poly.pdbx_seq_one_letter_code
_entity_poly.pdbx_strand_id
1 'polypeptide(L)'
;MTSVRKRKMNRSSVRKNTRRVKDKKKNINIHSNPIIAANWDKSLTLQQNYKKLGLRAKLGTLAGGKEQDVKTLSEIKAADAASKPSLADIEQTTDPAKIPEGEARIIRDPETNEVTSVIYGTMKVGPKAETEGESSSVIKQLEEYAQKHAQVKKERKPSARENEWLEKLHEKHGDDYDKMMWDKKLNIYQQSAGDLRRRITKWKKAHNVE
;
A
#
# COMPACT_ATOMS: atom_id res chain seq x y z
N MET A 1 18.61 -22.10 42.37
CA MET A 1 19.26 -23.31 41.81
C MET A 1 18.92 -24.55 42.64
N THR A 2 17.64 -24.71 42.99
CA THR A 2 17.27 -25.47 44.19
C THR A 2 16.71 -26.85 43.86
N SER A 3 16.27 -27.08 42.62
CA SER A 3 15.68 -28.36 42.24
C SER A 3 16.72 -29.49 42.23
N VAL A 4 16.31 -30.68 42.70
CA VAL A 4 17.14 -31.90 42.73
C VAL A 4 17.75 -32.17 41.35
N ARG A 5 16.97 -32.03 40.27
CA ARG A 5 17.44 -32.19 38.90
C ARG A 5 18.55 -31.21 38.54
N LYS A 6 18.41 -29.92 38.88
CA LYS A 6 19.46 -28.92 38.63
C LYS A 6 20.73 -29.22 39.43
N ARG A 7 20.61 -29.70 40.68
CA ARG A 7 21.78 -30.12 41.51
C ARG A 7 22.49 -31.34 40.91
N LYS A 8 21.75 -32.38 40.48
CA LYS A 8 22.32 -33.58 39.82
C LYS A 8 23.04 -33.21 38.52
N MET A 9 22.44 -32.35 37.69
CA MET A 9 23.06 -31.84 36.45
C MET A 9 24.28 -30.95 36.72
N ASN A 10 24.31 -30.19 37.81
CA ASN A 10 25.47 -29.37 38.17
C ASN A 10 26.64 -30.19 38.73
N ARG A 11 26.37 -31.36 39.33
CA ARG A 11 27.38 -32.28 39.90
C ARG A 11 27.84 -33.36 38.92
N SER A 12 27.10 -33.61 37.84
CA SER A 12 27.48 -34.58 36.83
C SER A 12 28.71 -34.10 36.05
N SER A 13 29.59 -35.03 35.66
CA SER A 13 30.68 -34.80 34.68
C SER A 13 30.16 -34.47 33.27
N VAL A 14 28.86 -34.62 33.02
CA VAL A 14 28.21 -34.30 31.75
C VAL A 14 28.12 -32.78 31.56
N ARG A 15 28.73 -32.28 30.48
CA ARG A 15 28.66 -30.86 30.09
C ARG A 15 27.22 -30.43 29.85
N LYS A 16 26.88 -29.23 30.32
CA LYS A 16 25.57 -28.62 30.03
C LYS A 16 25.42 -28.34 28.53
N ASN A 17 24.28 -28.73 27.95
CA ASN A 17 23.91 -28.35 26.59
C ASN A 17 23.46 -26.88 26.56
N THR A 18 24.41 -25.95 26.60
CA THR A 18 24.13 -24.51 26.61
C THR A 18 24.06 -23.96 25.19
N ARG A 19 22.93 -23.34 24.83
CA ARG A 19 22.78 -22.56 23.59
C ARG A 19 22.64 -21.07 23.92
N ARG A 20 23.50 -20.23 23.35
CA ARG A 20 23.43 -18.76 23.50
C ARG A 20 22.52 -18.20 22.40
N VAL A 21 21.27 -17.90 22.76
CA VAL A 21 20.23 -17.49 21.77
C VAL A 21 19.79 -16.04 21.97
N LYS A 22 20.15 -15.39 23.09
CA LYS A 22 19.66 -14.05 23.44
C LYS A 22 20.00 -13.01 22.37
N ASP A 23 21.23 -13.02 21.87
CA ASP A 23 21.71 -12.00 20.93
C ASP A 23 21.09 -12.19 19.53
N LYS A 24 20.88 -13.44 19.12
CA LYS A 24 20.22 -13.79 17.85
C LYS A 24 18.75 -13.33 17.80
N LYS A 25 18.09 -13.18 18.96
CA LYS A 25 16.71 -12.70 19.01
C LYS A 25 16.58 -11.20 18.70
N LYS A 26 17.65 -10.41 18.87
CA LYS A 26 17.64 -8.97 18.57
C LYS A 26 17.76 -8.71 17.06
N ASN A 27 18.64 -9.44 16.39
CA ASN A 27 18.97 -9.21 14.98
C ASN A 27 18.13 -10.12 14.08
N ILE A 28 16.87 -9.75 13.89
CA ILE A 28 15.94 -10.49 13.03
C ILE A 28 16.22 -10.17 11.56
N ASN A 29 16.42 -11.20 10.75
CA ASN A 29 16.51 -11.06 9.29
C ASN A 29 15.10 -10.99 8.69
N ILE A 30 14.85 -10.01 7.83
CA ILE A 30 13.60 -9.90 7.08
C ILE A 30 13.70 -10.78 5.84
N HIS A 31 12.82 -11.77 5.70
CA HIS A 31 12.82 -12.72 4.57
C HIS A 31 11.57 -12.60 3.68
N SER A 32 10.61 -11.74 4.05
CA SER A 32 9.29 -11.70 3.41
C SER A 32 9.31 -11.14 1.99
N ASN A 33 10.09 -10.08 1.75
CA ASN A 33 10.23 -9.45 0.44
C ASN A 33 11.71 -9.12 0.19
N PRO A 34 12.30 -9.55 -0.94
CA PRO A 34 13.72 -9.29 -1.24
C PRO A 34 14.05 -7.80 -1.33
N ILE A 35 13.13 -6.96 -1.81
CA ILE A 35 13.30 -5.51 -1.94
C ILE A 35 13.43 -4.87 -0.54
N ILE A 36 12.55 -5.27 0.38
CA ILE A 36 12.61 -4.78 1.77
C ILE A 36 13.88 -5.30 2.45
N ALA A 37 14.22 -6.57 2.25
CA ALA A 37 15.41 -7.18 2.84
C ALA A 37 16.71 -6.48 2.41
N ALA A 38 16.83 -6.09 1.14
CA ALA A 38 17.97 -5.34 0.62
C ALA A 38 18.12 -3.94 1.25
N ASN A 39 16.99 -3.29 1.55
CA ASN A 39 16.95 -1.93 2.11
C ASN A 39 16.79 -1.90 3.64
N TRP A 40 16.94 -3.05 4.32
CA TRP A 40 16.72 -3.15 5.76
C TRP A 40 17.98 -2.86 6.57
N ASP A 41 17.97 -1.78 7.34
CA ASP A 41 19.07 -1.43 8.22
C ASP A 41 18.88 -2.06 9.62
N LYS A 42 19.78 -2.96 10.03
CA LYS A 42 19.69 -3.64 11.33
C LYS A 42 20.07 -2.75 12.52
N SER A 43 20.64 -1.57 12.26
CA SER A 43 20.96 -0.59 13.30
C SER A 43 19.74 0.23 13.72
N LEU A 44 18.80 0.44 12.80
CA LEU A 44 17.58 1.23 13.00
C LEU A 44 16.46 0.40 13.64
N THR A 45 15.55 1.09 14.34
CA THR A 45 14.33 0.47 14.85
C THR A 45 13.36 0.14 13.70
N LEU A 46 12.41 -0.76 13.94
CA LEU A 46 11.36 -1.07 12.96
C LEU A 46 10.63 0.19 12.49
N GLN A 47 10.28 1.10 13.40
CA GLN A 47 9.56 2.32 13.05
C GLN A 47 10.40 3.26 12.17
N GLN A 48 11.67 3.45 12.51
CA GLN A 48 12.61 4.26 11.72
C GLN A 48 12.87 3.66 10.34
N ASN A 49 13.04 2.33 10.24
CA ASN A 49 13.20 1.66 8.96
C ASN A 49 11.97 1.83 8.06
N TYR A 50 10.77 1.59 8.59
CA TYR A 50 9.55 1.77 7.80
C TYR A 50 9.41 3.23 7.36
N LYS A 51 9.69 4.22 8.23
CA LYS A 51 9.75 5.65 7.87
C LYS A 51 10.73 5.89 6.71
N LYS A 52 11.95 5.31 6.76
CA LYS A 52 12.97 5.42 5.71
C LYS A 52 12.52 4.81 4.37
N LEU A 53 11.83 3.67 4.42
CA LEU A 53 11.27 3.03 3.23
C LEU A 53 10.05 3.78 2.68
N GLY A 54 9.49 4.76 3.43
CA GLY A 54 8.24 5.45 3.12
C GLY A 54 6.99 4.62 3.44
N LEU A 55 7.14 3.55 4.22
CA LEU A 55 6.04 2.69 4.66
C LEU A 55 5.57 3.08 6.07
N ARG A 56 4.28 2.86 6.35
CA ARG A 56 3.72 3.10 7.68
C ARG A 56 3.94 1.88 8.59
N ALA A 57 4.60 2.07 9.74
CA ALA A 57 4.83 0.99 10.70
C ALA A 57 3.57 0.54 11.46
N LYS A 58 2.62 1.46 11.72
CA LYS A 58 1.36 1.20 12.44
C LYS A 58 0.22 2.02 11.85
N LEU A 59 -0.89 1.38 11.46
CA LEU A 59 -2.04 2.02 10.82
C LEU A 59 -2.88 2.92 11.76
N GLY A 60 -2.87 2.65 13.06
CA GLY A 60 -3.58 3.46 14.06
C GLY A 60 -2.74 4.60 14.63
N THR A 61 -3.26 5.22 15.69
CA THR A 61 -2.50 6.14 16.53
C THR A 61 -1.43 5.35 17.31
N LEU A 62 -0.25 5.97 17.45
CA LEU A 62 0.80 5.46 18.32
C LEU A 62 0.55 6.00 19.72
N ALA A 63 0.69 5.14 20.73
CA ALA A 63 0.68 5.58 22.12
C ALA A 63 2.06 6.13 22.46
N GLY A 64 2.11 7.24 23.20
CA GLY A 64 3.35 7.94 23.55
C GLY A 64 3.83 8.92 22.48
N GLY A 65 5.01 9.50 22.73
CA GLY A 65 5.65 10.45 21.82
C GLY A 65 6.34 9.78 20.63
N LYS A 66 6.46 10.51 19.53
CA LYS A 66 7.34 10.15 18.40
C LYS A 66 8.65 10.93 18.54
N GLU A 67 9.76 10.28 18.23
CA GLU A 67 11.06 10.95 18.11
C GLU A 67 10.99 12.00 17.00
N GLN A 68 11.29 13.26 17.33
CA GLN A 68 11.34 14.35 16.38
C GLN A 68 12.76 14.46 15.82
N ASP A 69 12.86 14.75 14.52
CA ASP A 69 14.15 14.95 13.88
C ASP A 69 14.80 16.22 14.47
N VAL A 70 16.02 16.11 15.00
CA VAL A 70 16.74 17.25 15.58
C VAL A 70 17.19 18.17 14.45
N LYS A 71 16.50 19.30 14.29
CA LYS A 71 16.83 20.34 13.31
C LYS A 71 17.60 21.47 13.98
N THR A 72 18.56 22.06 13.27
CA THR A 72 19.28 23.23 13.78
C THR A 72 18.37 24.46 13.81
N LEU A 73 18.63 25.43 14.70
CA LEU A 73 17.86 26.68 14.74
C LEU A 73 17.90 27.44 13.40
N SER A 74 19.01 27.35 12.68
CA SER A 74 19.17 27.87 11.32
C SER A 74 18.23 27.18 10.34
N GLU A 75 18.11 25.85 10.38
CA GLU A 75 17.18 25.10 9.51
C GLU A 75 15.73 25.42 9.83
N ILE A 76 15.38 25.54 11.11
CA ILE A 76 14.03 25.90 11.53
C ILE A 76 13.69 27.30 11.02
N LYS A 77 14.58 28.27 11.24
CA LYS A 77 14.40 29.64 10.72
C LYS A 77 14.33 29.69 9.20
N ALA A 78 15.15 28.91 8.51
CA ALA A 78 15.12 28.84 7.06
C ALA A 78 13.81 28.21 6.54
N ALA A 79 13.31 27.16 7.20
CA ALA A 79 12.04 26.53 6.87
C ALA A 79 10.85 27.46 7.15
N ASP A 80 10.87 28.18 8.28
CA ASP A 80 9.88 29.21 8.61
C ASP A 80 9.90 30.35 7.60
N ALA A 81 11.08 30.84 7.22
CA ALA A 81 11.24 31.87 6.20
C ALA A 81 10.76 31.42 4.81
N ALA A 82 10.93 30.14 4.47
CA ALA A 82 10.43 29.56 3.22
C ALA A 82 8.92 29.29 3.24
N SER A 83 8.31 29.11 4.43
CA SER A 83 6.88 28.88 4.57
C SER A 83 6.07 30.17 4.63
N LYS A 84 6.65 31.25 5.15
CA LYS A 84 5.99 32.55 5.22
C LYS A 84 6.15 33.26 3.87
N PRO A 85 5.07 33.74 3.24
CA PRO A 85 5.20 34.59 2.07
C PRO A 85 6.06 35.80 2.45
N SER A 86 6.98 36.20 1.56
CA SER A 86 7.81 37.37 1.83
C SER A 86 6.92 38.62 1.85
N LEU A 87 7.25 39.59 2.71
CA LEU A 87 6.50 40.86 2.78
C LEU A 87 6.40 41.53 1.41
N ALA A 88 7.45 41.42 0.59
CA ALA A 88 7.46 41.95 -0.78
C ALA A 88 6.44 41.28 -1.71
N ASP A 89 6.18 39.97 -1.55
CA ASP A 89 5.16 39.26 -2.32
C ASP A 89 3.73 39.64 -1.88
N ILE A 90 3.55 39.98 -0.60
CA ILE A 90 2.26 40.41 -0.04
C ILE A 90 1.95 41.87 -0.41
N GLU A 91 2.97 42.73 -0.40
CA GLU A 91 2.84 44.17 -0.64
C GLU A 91 2.32 44.51 -2.04
N GLN A 92 2.51 43.64 -3.04
CA GLN A 92 2.08 43.89 -4.42
C GLN A 92 0.79 43.16 -4.81
N THR A 93 0.33 42.19 -4.02
CA THR A 93 -0.80 41.32 -4.42
C THR A 93 -2.15 41.81 -3.92
N THR A 94 -3.12 41.99 -4.83
CA THR A 94 -4.52 42.32 -4.54
C THR A 94 -5.40 41.08 -4.34
N ASP A 95 -4.81 39.88 -4.48
CA ASP A 95 -5.53 38.61 -4.35
C ASP A 95 -5.63 38.19 -2.87
N PRO A 96 -6.84 38.05 -2.29
CA PRO A 96 -7.01 37.61 -0.89
C PRO A 96 -6.45 36.21 -0.61
N ALA A 97 -6.30 35.38 -1.64
CA ALA A 97 -5.79 34.01 -1.55
C ALA A 97 -4.27 33.92 -1.32
N LYS A 98 -3.52 35.01 -1.50
CA LYS A 98 -2.05 35.07 -1.27
C LYS A 98 -1.69 35.61 0.11
N ILE A 99 -2.67 36.17 0.83
CA ILE A 99 -2.49 36.76 2.16
C ILE A 99 -2.91 35.72 3.21
N PRO A 100 -2.06 35.43 4.23
CA PRO A 100 -2.40 34.55 5.35
C PRO A 100 -3.73 34.90 6.04
N GLU A 101 -4.51 33.90 6.44
CA GLU A 101 -5.68 34.11 7.30
C GLU A 101 -5.25 34.81 8.60
N GLY A 102 -5.88 35.95 8.89
CA GLY A 102 -5.58 36.81 10.04
C GLY A 102 -4.74 38.04 9.71
N GLU A 103 -4.15 38.12 8.52
CA GLU A 103 -3.49 39.33 8.00
C GLU A 103 -4.41 40.03 6.98
N ALA A 104 -4.28 41.36 6.86
CA ALA A 104 -5.06 42.16 5.93
C ALA A 104 -4.19 43.21 5.25
N ARG A 105 -4.39 43.39 3.95
CA ARG A 105 -3.75 44.46 3.17
C ARG A 105 -4.68 45.67 3.13
N ILE A 106 -4.16 46.81 3.56
CA ILE A 106 -4.86 48.10 3.50
C ILE A 106 -4.35 48.85 2.27
N ILE A 107 -5.25 49.16 1.33
CA ILE A 107 -4.97 50.01 0.18
C ILE A 107 -5.42 51.42 0.54
N ARG A 108 -4.50 52.39 0.46
CA ARG A 108 -4.75 53.81 0.74
C ARG A 108 -4.59 54.63 -0.53
N ASP A 109 -5.38 55.68 -0.65
CA ASP A 109 -5.29 56.66 -1.72
C ASP A 109 -3.99 57.49 -1.57
N PRO A 110 -3.12 57.57 -2.60
CA PRO A 110 -1.78 58.18 -2.49
C PRO A 110 -1.79 59.67 -2.11
N GLU A 111 -2.86 60.41 -2.38
CA GLU A 111 -2.91 61.86 -2.14
C GLU A 111 -3.56 62.22 -0.80
N THR A 112 -4.64 61.52 -0.42
CA THR A 112 -5.46 61.86 0.76
C THR A 112 -5.11 61.00 1.98
N ASN A 113 -4.33 59.93 1.81
CA ASN A 113 -4.09 58.88 2.81
C ASN A 113 -5.37 58.19 3.33
N GLU A 114 -6.51 58.38 2.66
CA GLU A 114 -7.76 57.72 3.01
C GLU A 114 -7.73 56.23 2.63
N VAL A 115 -8.39 55.39 3.43
CA VAL A 115 -8.43 53.94 3.21
C VAL A 115 -9.45 53.63 2.10
N THR A 116 -8.97 53.23 0.93
CA THR A 116 -9.81 52.87 -0.22
C THR A 116 -10.39 51.46 -0.10
N SER A 117 -9.60 50.50 0.38
CA SER A 117 -10.07 49.12 0.58
C SER A 117 -9.20 48.32 1.54
N VAL A 118 -9.83 47.38 2.26
CA VAL A 118 -9.16 46.44 3.16
C VAL A 118 -9.41 45.02 2.62
N ILE A 119 -8.34 44.33 2.24
CA ILE A 119 -8.39 42.96 1.70
C ILE A 119 -7.93 42.01 2.79
N TYR A 120 -8.86 41.20 3.31
CA TYR A 120 -8.56 40.17 4.30
C TYR A 120 -8.02 38.92 3.62
N GLY A 121 -6.98 38.32 4.21
CA GLY A 121 -6.40 37.07 3.72
C GLY A 121 -7.26 35.85 3.99
N THR A 122 -7.28 34.93 3.03
CA THR A 122 -7.96 33.62 3.11
C THR A 122 -7.00 32.44 2.99
N MET A 123 -5.68 32.68 3.00
CA MET A 123 -4.69 31.62 2.91
C MET A 123 -4.53 30.90 4.26
N LYS A 124 -5.03 29.68 4.34
CA LYS A 124 -4.78 28.78 5.49
C LYS A 124 -3.31 28.37 5.52
N VAL A 125 -2.51 29.03 6.37
CA VAL A 125 -1.17 28.58 6.73
C VAL A 125 -1.29 27.44 7.75
N GLY A 126 -1.86 26.32 7.31
CA GLY A 126 -1.75 25.06 8.04
C GLY A 126 -0.35 24.49 7.87
N PRO A 127 0.08 23.54 8.73
CA PRO A 127 1.28 22.77 8.43
C PRO A 127 1.06 22.15 7.05
N LYS A 128 1.88 22.56 6.07
CA LYS A 128 1.89 22.04 4.69
C LYS A 128 1.59 20.56 4.78
N ALA A 129 0.40 20.14 4.32
CA ALA A 129 0.04 18.74 4.23
C ALA A 129 1.25 18.06 3.60
N GLU A 130 1.92 17.18 4.36
CA GLU A 130 3.19 16.56 4.01
C GLU A 130 3.09 16.17 2.54
N THR A 131 3.66 17.01 1.67
CA THR A 131 3.56 16.87 0.22
C THR A 131 4.06 15.48 -0.05
N GLU A 132 3.20 14.61 -0.62
CA GLU A 132 3.47 13.21 -0.92
C GLU A 132 4.96 13.04 -1.24
N GLY A 133 5.74 12.71 -0.20
CA GLY A 133 7.18 12.89 -0.24
C GLY A 133 7.68 11.96 -1.32
N GLU A 134 8.27 12.55 -2.37
CA GLU A 134 8.86 11.91 -3.55
C GLU A 134 8.89 10.40 -3.36
N SER A 135 7.89 9.70 -3.92
CA SER A 135 7.65 8.28 -3.66
C SER A 135 8.99 7.55 -3.62
N SER A 136 9.38 7.15 -2.39
CA SER A 136 10.73 6.66 -2.11
C SER A 136 11.09 5.63 -3.18
N SER A 137 12.32 5.64 -3.67
CA SER A 137 12.77 4.72 -4.72
C SER A 137 12.32 3.27 -4.45
N VAL A 138 12.27 2.88 -3.17
CA VAL A 138 11.78 1.58 -2.72
C VAL A 138 10.27 1.38 -2.92
N ILE A 139 9.43 2.38 -2.65
CA ILE A 139 7.98 2.29 -2.90
C ILE A 139 7.72 2.03 -4.38
N LYS A 140 8.39 2.76 -5.27
CA LYS A 140 8.27 2.55 -6.72
C LYS A 140 8.62 1.11 -7.11
N GLN A 141 9.71 0.57 -6.55
CA GLN A 141 10.09 -0.83 -6.75
C GLN A 141 9.04 -1.81 -6.20
N LEU A 142 8.43 -1.51 -5.04
CA LEU A 142 7.40 -2.35 -4.44
C LEU A 142 6.10 -2.33 -5.25
N GLU A 143 5.71 -1.17 -5.77
CA GLU A 143 4.56 -1.02 -6.67
C GLU A 143 4.78 -1.77 -7.98
N GLU A 144 5.95 -1.61 -8.60
CA GLU A 144 6.33 -2.35 -9.81
C GLU A 144 6.34 -3.86 -9.55
N TYR A 145 6.91 -4.30 -8.42
CA TYR A 145 6.90 -5.70 -8.02
C TYR A 145 5.48 -6.23 -7.83
N ALA A 146 4.61 -5.46 -7.17
CA ALA A 146 3.21 -5.81 -6.99
C ALA A 146 2.47 -5.89 -8.33
N GLN A 147 2.75 -5.00 -9.29
CA GLN A 147 2.17 -5.07 -10.63
C GLN A 147 2.65 -6.30 -11.41
N LYS A 148 3.94 -6.62 -11.37
CA LYS A 148 4.52 -7.79 -12.06
C LYS A 148 4.03 -9.11 -11.48
N HIS A 149 3.90 -9.19 -10.16
CA HIS A 149 3.53 -10.41 -9.44
C HIS A 149 2.05 -10.47 -9.04
N ALA A 150 1.26 -9.44 -9.34
CA ALA A 150 -0.19 -9.52 -9.33
C ALA A 150 -0.57 -10.68 -10.25
N GLN A 151 -1.02 -11.79 -9.64
CA GLN A 151 -1.21 -13.06 -10.35
C GLN A 151 -2.00 -12.81 -11.63
N VAL A 152 -1.36 -13.04 -12.78
CA VAL A 152 -2.05 -13.03 -14.06
C VAL A 152 -3.16 -14.07 -13.93
N LYS A 153 -4.41 -13.61 -14.00
CA LYS A 153 -5.57 -14.48 -13.82
C LYS A 153 -5.54 -15.56 -14.90
N LYS A 154 -5.09 -16.77 -14.54
CA LYS A 154 -5.15 -17.92 -15.44
C LYS A 154 -6.61 -18.28 -15.66
N GLU A 155 -7.10 -18.09 -16.87
CA GLU A 155 -8.46 -18.50 -17.22
C GLU A 155 -8.62 -20.01 -17.01
N ARG A 156 -9.68 -20.41 -16.31
CA ARG A 156 -10.00 -21.83 -16.09
C ARG A 156 -10.53 -22.43 -17.38
N LYS A 157 -9.85 -23.45 -17.89
CA LYS A 157 -10.30 -24.22 -19.05
C LYS A 157 -11.02 -25.50 -18.59
N PRO A 158 -12.05 -25.95 -19.31
CA PRO A 158 -12.66 -27.28 -19.13
C PRO A 158 -11.62 -28.41 -19.24
N SER A 159 -11.93 -29.57 -18.65
CA SER A 159 -11.08 -30.77 -18.76
C SER A 159 -11.15 -31.37 -20.17
N ALA A 160 -10.16 -32.18 -20.58
CA ALA A 160 -10.17 -32.81 -21.91
C ALA A 160 -11.43 -33.66 -22.15
N ARG A 161 -11.82 -34.48 -21.18
CA ARG A 161 -13.06 -35.28 -21.24
C ARG A 161 -14.32 -34.41 -21.30
N GLU A 162 -14.30 -33.26 -20.62
CA GLU A 162 -15.41 -32.31 -20.69
C GLU A 162 -15.49 -31.64 -22.07
N ASN A 163 -14.36 -31.35 -22.71
CA ASN A 163 -14.35 -30.86 -24.08
C ASN A 163 -14.99 -31.87 -25.04
N GLU A 164 -14.58 -33.13 -24.98
CA GLU A 164 -15.18 -34.19 -25.82
C GLU A 164 -16.69 -34.34 -25.57
N TRP A 165 -17.13 -34.16 -24.32
CA TRP A 165 -18.53 -34.24 -23.97
C TRP A 165 -19.34 -33.05 -24.50
N LEU A 166 -18.79 -31.84 -24.38
CA LEU A 166 -19.41 -30.62 -24.90
C LEU A 166 -19.43 -30.61 -26.43
N GLU A 167 -18.37 -31.10 -27.07
CA GLU A 167 -18.29 -31.31 -28.52
C GLU A 167 -19.41 -32.24 -28.99
N LYS A 168 -19.58 -33.42 -28.37
CA LYS A 168 -20.66 -34.36 -28.69
C LYS A 168 -22.06 -33.78 -28.47
N LEU A 169 -22.24 -32.96 -27.43
CA LEU A 169 -23.51 -32.27 -27.20
C LEU A 169 -23.80 -31.25 -28.29
N HIS A 170 -22.80 -30.46 -28.67
CA HIS A 170 -22.90 -29.44 -29.70
C HIS A 170 -23.15 -30.06 -31.09
N GLU A 171 -22.43 -31.12 -31.46
CA GLU A 171 -22.65 -31.85 -32.72
C GLU A 171 -24.07 -32.41 -32.83
N LYS A 172 -24.65 -32.89 -31.71
CA LYS A 172 -25.95 -33.54 -31.72
C LYS A 172 -27.13 -32.58 -31.69
N HIS A 173 -27.04 -31.48 -30.94
CA HIS A 173 -28.17 -30.57 -30.67
C HIS A 173 -27.94 -29.12 -31.12
N GLY A 174 -26.74 -28.77 -31.60
CA GLY A 174 -26.40 -27.40 -31.98
C GLY A 174 -26.43 -26.45 -30.77
N ASP A 175 -27.26 -25.41 -30.84
CA ASP A 175 -27.47 -24.42 -29.77
C ASP A 175 -28.77 -24.64 -28.96
N ASP A 176 -29.47 -25.77 -29.17
CA ASP A 176 -30.73 -26.08 -28.47
C ASP A 176 -30.48 -26.65 -27.06
N TYR A 177 -30.20 -25.77 -26.09
CA TYR A 177 -29.87 -26.15 -24.71
C TYR A 177 -30.99 -26.95 -24.00
N ASP A 178 -32.26 -26.70 -24.33
CA ASP A 178 -33.38 -27.47 -23.76
C ASP A 178 -33.36 -28.92 -24.23
N LYS A 179 -33.00 -29.19 -25.49
CA LYS A 179 -32.86 -30.55 -26.01
C LYS A 179 -31.67 -31.26 -25.38
N MET A 180 -30.56 -30.55 -25.16
CA MET A 180 -29.39 -31.10 -24.45
C MET A 180 -29.72 -31.44 -23.00
N MET A 181 -30.52 -30.62 -22.33
CA MET A 181 -30.98 -30.87 -20.97
C MET A 181 -31.74 -32.20 -20.88
N TRP A 182 -32.62 -32.48 -21.86
CA TRP A 182 -33.40 -33.71 -21.94
C TRP A 182 -32.65 -34.93 -22.53
N ASP A 183 -31.38 -34.79 -22.94
CA ASP A 183 -30.60 -35.90 -23.52
C ASP A 183 -30.10 -36.88 -22.45
N LYS A 184 -30.82 -37.99 -22.28
CA LYS A 184 -30.49 -39.03 -21.29
C LYS A 184 -29.14 -39.73 -21.52
N LYS A 185 -28.60 -39.72 -22.74
CA LYS A 185 -27.35 -40.45 -23.07
C LYS A 185 -26.12 -39.59 -22.84
N LEU A 186 -26.15 -38.34 -23.31
CA LEU A 186 -25.03 -37.43 -23.13
C LEU A 186 -25.14 -36.70 -21.79
N ASN A 187 -26.30 -36.19 -21.41
CA ASN A 187 -26.50 -35.48 -20.14
C ASN A 187 -26.84 -36.45 -18.98
N ILE A 188 -25.96 -37.43 -18.74
CA ILE A 188 -26.15 -38.48 -17.70
C ILE A 188 -26.40 -37.87 -16.32
N TYR A 189 -25.71 -36.77 -16.01
CA TYR A 189 -25.78 -36.07 -14.74
C TYR A 189 -26.89 -35.02 -14.65
N GLN A 190 -27.78 -34.96 -15.64
CA GLN A 190 -28.96 -34.08 -15.62
C GLN A 190 -28.60 -32.61 -15.37
N GLN A 191 -27.54 -32.12 -16.02
CA GLN A 191 -27.15 -30.72 -15.96
C GLN A 191 -28.29 -29.84 -16.48
N SER A 192 -28.52 -28.70 -15.83
CA SER A 192 -29.54 -27.75 -16.23
C SER A 192 -29.17 -27.05 -17.54
N ALA A 193 -30.17 -26.57 -18.27
CA ALA A 193 -29.95 -25.81 -19.51
C ALA A 193 -29.01 -24.60 -19.31
N GLY A 194 -29.13 -23.90 -18.17
CA GLY A 194 -28.26 -22.78 -17.83
C GLY A 194 -26.80 -23.16 -17.59
N ASP A 195 -26.55 -24.33 -16.98
CA ASP A 195 -25.18 -24.82 -16.78
C ASP A 195 -24.56 -25.29 -18.10
N LEU A 196 -25.32 -26.02 -18.92
CA LEU A 196 -24.90 -26.43 -20.26
C LEU A 196 -24.55 -25.22 -21.14
N ARG A 197 -25.40 -24.18 -21.14
CA ARG A 197 -25.13 -22.92 -21.83
C ARG A 197 -23.80 -22.32 -21.39
N ARG A 198 -23.56 -22.20 -20.08
CA ARG A 198 -22.31 -21.63 -19.56
C ARG A 198 -21.08 -22.44 -19.99
N ARG A 199 -21.15 -23.78 -20.00
CA ARG A 199 -20.03 -24.65 -20.38
C ARG A 199 -19.76 -24.60 -21.88
N ILE A 200 -20.81 -24.68 -22.70
CA ILE A 200 -20.69 -24.60 -24.16
C ILE A 200 -20.17 -23.23 -24.58
N THR A 201 -20.65 -22.13 -24.01
CA THR A 201 -20.09 -20.80 -24.31
C THR A 201 -18.59 -20.71 -23.97
N LYS A 202 -18.15 -21.30 -22.86
CA LYS A 202 -16.71 -21.36 -22.52
C LYS A 202 -15.92 -22.26 -23.47
N TRP A 203 -16.51 -23.37 -23.88
CA TRP A 203 -15.90 -24.31 -24.82
C TRP A 203 -15.79 -23.73 -26.23
N LYS A 204 -16.85 -23.09 -26.75
CA LYS A 204 -16.88 -22.32 -28.00
C LYS A 204 -15.79 -21.24 -28.00
N LYS A 205 -15.71 -20.45 -26.92
CA LYS A 205 -14.64 -19.44 -26.74
C LYS A 205 -13.23 -20.06 -26.73
N ALA A 206 -13.06 -21.27 -26.21
CA ALA A 206 -11.76 -21.94 -26.12
C ALA A 206 -11.32 -22.62 -27.43
N HIS A 207 -12.26 -23.03 -28.29
CA HIS A 207 -12.01 -23.76 -29.54
C HIS A 207 -12.32 -22.95 -30.80
N ASN A 208 -12.72 -21.68 -30.66
CA ASN A 208 -13.13 -20.79 -31.75
C ASN A 208 -14.23 -21.39 -32.64
N VAL A 209 -15.21 -22.05 -32.02
CA VAL A 209 -16.39 -22.60 -32.70
C VAL A 209 -17.52 -21.57 -32.61
N GLU A 210 -18.12 -21.22 -33.74
CA GLU A 210 -19.29 -20.31 -33.82
C GLU A 210 -20.55 -20.95 -33.21
#